data_AF-A0A392MZW6-F1
#
_entry.id   AF-A0A392MZW6-F1
#
_cell.length_a   1.000
_cell.length_b   1.000
_cell.length_c   1.000
_cell.angle_alpha   90.00
_cell.angle_beta   90.00
_cell.angle_gamma   90.00
#
_symmetry.space_group_name_H-M   'P 1'
#
loop_
_entity.id
_entity.type
_entity.pdbx_description
1 polymer ?
#
loop_
_entity_poly.entity_id
_entity_poly.type
_entity_poly.pdbx_seq_one_letter_code
_entity_poly.pdbx_strand_id
1 'polypeptide(L)'
;MEAVQLIRQAVFSHFASHFQASTMERPRVENLQFLTLTPVEGAEFRRNGKLSKGLNSTFFAIIPKVDSPQRLNDFRPISLVGSLYKILVKVLANRLRLVIGSAISESQTAFVKDRKILDGILIANEAVDEACKNKKELMLFKVDFEKAYDSID
;
A
#
# COMPACT_ATOMS: atom_id res chain seq x y z
N MET A 1 -0.26 -14.49 -28.99
CA MET A 1 0.19 -15.20 -27.76
C MET A 1 1.72 -15.14 -27.61
N GLU A 2 2.51 -15.37 -28.67
CA GLU A 2 3.98 -15.23 -28.67
C GLU A 2 4.52 -13.83 -28.35
N ALA A 3 3.92 -12.76 -28.90
CA ALA A 3 4.42 -11.40 -28.71
C ALA A 3 4.42 -10.94 -27.24
N VAL A 4 3.46 -11.41 -26.44
CA VAL A 4 3.37 -11.12 -25.00
C VAL A 4 4.49 -11.83 -24.24
N GLN A 5 4.84 -13.05 -24.64
CA GLN A 5 5.92 -13.83 -24.02
C GLN A 5 7.28 -13.17 -24.26
N LEU A 6 7.51 -12.65 -25.46
CA LEU A 6 8.74 -11.92 -25.81
C LEU A 6 8.88 -10.63 -24.99
N ILE A 7 7.80 -9.88 -24.80
CA ILE A 7 7.80 -8.67 -23.96
C ILE A 7 8.08 -9.04 -22.49
N ARG A 8 7.41 -10.07 -21.96
CA ARG A 8 7.66 -10.54 -20.58
C ARG A 8 9.11 -10.98 -20.39
N GLN A 9 9.68 -11.71 -21.35
CA GLN A 9 11.06 -12.16 -21.29
C GLN A 9 12.05 -11.00 -21.39
N ALA A 10 11.80 -10.02 -22.25
CA ALA A 10 12.63 -8.82 -22.40
C ALA A 10 12.61 -7.97 -21.11
N VAL A 11 11.43 -7.74 -20.55
CA VAL A 11 11.25 -7.00 -19.29
C VAL A 11 11.94 -7.73 -18.13
N PHE A 12 11.69 -9.04 -17.98
CA PHE A 12 12.31 -9.84 -16.93
C PHE A 12 13.84 -9.82 -17.03
N SER A 13 14.38 -10.05 -18.23
CA SER A 13 15.83 -10.03 -18.48
C SER A 13 16.45 -8.66 -18.18
N HIS A 14 15.76 -7.58 -18.55
CA HIS A 14 16.20 -6.20 -18.28
C HIS A 14 16.27 -5.91 -16.77
N PHE A 15 15.24 -6.27 -16.00
CA PHE A 15 15.25 -6.03 -14.56
C PHE A 15 16.19 -6.98 -13.81
N ALA A 16 16.24 -8.26 -14.19
CA ALA A 16 17.13 -9.24 -13.58
C ALA A 16 18.61 -8.85 -13.74
N SER A 17 19.01 -8.39 -14.93
CA SER A 17 20.37 -7.88 -15.15
C SER A 17 20.66 -6.61 -14.34
N HIS A 18 19.67 -5.72 -14.21
CA HIS A 18 19.77 -4.52 -13.37
C HIS A 18 19.95 -4.83 -11.88
N PHE A 19 19.31 -5.90 -11.37
CA PHE A 19 19.44 -6.34 -9.97
C PHE A 19 20.76 -7.09 -9.70
N GLN A 20 21.35 -7.71 -10.73
CA GLN A 20 22.64 -8.41 -10.63
C GLN A 20 23.86 -7.50 -10.86
N ALA A 21 23.65 -6.28 -11.36
CA ALA A 21 24.72 -5.32 -11.59
C ALA A 21 25.35 -4.85 -10.26
N SER A 22 26.66 -5.07 -10.10
CA SER A 22 27.46 -4.72 -8.92
C SER A 22 27.61 -3.21 -8.70
N THR A 23 27.35 -2.40 -9.72
CA THR A 23 27.28 -0.94 -9.66
C THR A 23 25.96 -0.49 -10.27
N MET A 24 24.90 -0.48 -9.45
CA MET A 24 23.69 0.25 -9.80
C MET A 24 23.98 1.75 -9.72
N GLU A 25 24.05 2.43 -10.86
CA GLU A 25 23.95 3.89 -10.87
C GLU A 25 22.50 4.25 -10.54
N ARG A 26 22.22 4.48 -9.24
CA ARG A 26 20.90 4.90 -8.79
C ARG A 26 20.57 6.24 -9.44
N PRO A 27 19.43 6.39 -10.14
CA PRO A 27 18.99 7.66 -10.68
C PRO A 27 19.03 8.72 -9.57
N ARG A 28 19.89 9.72 -9.76
CA ARG A 28 20.03 10.84 -8.83
C ARG A 28 18.88 11.81 -9.08
N VAL A 29 18.27 12.26 -8.00
CA VAL A 29 17.16 13.25 -8.06
C VAL A 29 17.68 14.69 -8.19
N GLU A 30 18.99 14.86 -8.33
CA GLU A 30 19.70 16.14 -8.32
C GLU A 30 19.25 17.07 -9.46
N ASN A 31 18.83 16.50 -10.60
CA ASN A 31 18.34 17.25 -11.76
C ASN A 31 16.81 17.31 -11.85
N LEU A 32 16.09 16.81 -10.84
CA LEU A 32 14.64 16.86 -10.80
C LEU A 32 14.19 18.10 -10.03
N GLN A 33 13.45 18.99 -10.70
CA GLN A 33 12.74 20.07 -10.04
C GLN A 33 11.46 19.52 -9.43
N PHE A 34 11.48 19.32 -8.11
CA PHE A 34 10.25 18.99 -7.39
C PHE A 34 9.45 20.26 -7.11
N LEU A 35 8.13 20.15 -7.24
CA LEU A 35 7.23 21.11 -6.61
C LEU A 35 7.63 21.26 -5.15
N THR A 36 7.78 22.51 -4.71
CA THR A 36 8.12 22.87 -3.35
C THR A 36 7.05 23.81 -2.83
N LEU A 37 6.61 23.62 -1.58
CA LEU A 37 5.70 24.56 -0.95
C LEU A 37 6.40 25.91 -0.81
N THR A 38 5.77 26.97 -1.30
CA THR A 38 6.22 28.32 -0.98
C THR A 38 6.11 28.58 0.53
N PRO A 39 6.89 29.51 1.09
CA PRO A 39 6.80 29.85 2.51
C PRO A 39 5.38 30.23 2.95
N VAL A 40 4.61 30.86 2.07
CA VAL A 40 3.22 31.25 2.32
C VAL A 40 2.31 30.01 2.40
N GLU A 41 2.41 29.09 1.44
CA GLU A 41 1.62 27.85 1.44
C GLU A 41 1.96 26.96 2.64
N GLY A 42 3.24 26.87 3.01
CA GLY A 42 3.69 26.14 4.19
C GLY A 42 3.13 26.73 5.49
N ALA A 43 3.11 28.07 5.60
CA ALA A 43 2.56 28.77 6.75
C ALA A 43 1.03 28.61 6.85
N GLU A 44 0.32 28.67 5.72
CA GLU A 44 -1.14 28.46 5.66
C GLU A 44 -1.51 27.02 6.04
N PHE A 45 -0.80 26.02 5.52
CA PHE A 45 -1.00 24.63 5.91
C PHE A 45 -0.77 24.42 7.41
N ARG A 46 0.30 24.98 7.96
CA ARG A 46 0.60 24.85 9.39
C ARG A 46 -0.47 25.49 10.28
N ARG A 47 -1.05 26.61 9.86
CA ARG A 47 -2.02 27.37 10.67
C ARG A 47 -3.43 26.82 10.54
N ASN A 48 -3.84 26.46 9.32
CA ASN A 48 -5.23 26.19 8.97
C ASN A 48 -5.47 24.76 8.45
N GLY A 49 -4.42 23.95 8.28
CA GLY A 49 -4.52 22.62 7.67
C GLY A 49 -4.84 22.62 6.18
N LYS A 50 -4.78 23.78 5.52
CA LYS A 50 -5.16 23.94 4.10
C LYS A 50 -3.98 23.71 3.17
N LEU A 51 -4.19 22.88 2.16
CA LEU A 51 -3.26 22.68 1.05
C LEU A 51 -3.63 23.61 -0.10
N SER A 52 -2.63 24.12 -0.82
CA SER A 52 -2.88 24.91 -2.02
C SER A 52 -3.56 24.07 -3.10
N LYS A 53 -4.36 24.75 -3.93
CA LYS A 53 -5.16 24.10 -4.97
C LYS A 53 -4.26 23.30 -5.91
N GLY A 54 -4.63 22.05 -6.16
CA GLY A 54 -3.92 21.17 -7.08
C GLY A 54 -2.88 20.25 -6.43
N LEU A 55 -2.47 20.50 -5.17
CA LEU A 55 -1.55 19.59 -4.47
C LEU A 55 -2.15 18.20 -4.19
N ASN A 56 -3.47 18.13 -4.04
CA ASN A 56 -4.23 16.88 -3.91
C ASN A 56 -4.75 16.36 -5.27
N SER A 57 -4.33 16.95 -6.38
CA SER A 57 -4.68 16.44 -7.71
C SER A 57 -4.09 15.04 -7.92
N THR A 58 -4.86 14.20 -8.60
CA THR A 58 -4.56 12.78 -8.75
C THR A 58 -4.81 12.38 -10.20
N PHE A 59 -3.85 11.69 -10.81
CA PHE A 59 -4.08 10.97 -12.06
C PHE A 59 -4.50 9.54 -11.76
N PHE A 60 -5.43 8.99 -12.53
CA PHE A 60 -5.82 7.58 -12.40
C PHE A 60 -5.08 6.73 -13.43
N ALA A 61 -4.41 5.68 -12.96
CA ALA A 61 -3.90 4.61 -13.81
C ALA A 61 -4.74 3.35 -13.60
N ILE A 62 -5.12 2.69 -14.68
CA ILE A 62 -5.95 1.49 -14.63
C ILE A 62 -5.03 0.27 -14.78
N ILE A 63 -4.94 -0.58 -13.76
CA ILE A 63 -4.10 -1.79 -13.77
C ILE A 63 -4.98 -3.03 -13.93
N PRO A 64 -4.73 -3.90 -14.93
CA PRO A 64 -5.49 -5.14 -15.08
C PRO A 64 -5.22 -6.10 -13.92
N LYS A 65 -6.26 -6.73 -13.37
CA LYS A 65 -6.19 -7.77 -12.33
C LYS A 65 -6.06 -9.17 -12.91
N VAL A 66 -6.53 -9.38 -14.14
CA VAL A 66 -6.60 -10.67 -14.84
C VAL A 66 -6.06 -10.53 -16.26
N ASP A 67 -5.73 -11.67 -16.89
CA ASP A 67 -5.34 -11.70 -18.30
C ASP A 67 -6.55 -11.38 -19.19
N SER A 68 -6.35 -10.52 -20.20
CA SER A 68 -7.39 -10.10 -21.16
C SER A 68 -8.67 -9.52 -20.52
N PRO A 69 -8.57 -8.42 -19.74
CA PRO A 69 -9.72 -7.85 -19.01
C PRO A 69 -10.85 -7.41 -19.96
N GLN A 70 -12.10 -7.70 -19.59
CA GLN A 70 -13.29 -7.40 -20.41
C GLN A 70 -14.27 -6.45 -19.70
N ARG A 71 -14.23 -6.40 -18.37
CA ARG A 71 -15.15 -5.62 -17.53
C ARG A 71 -14.38 -4.59 -16.71
N LEU A 72 -15.04 -3.50 -16.30
CA LEU A 72 -14.40 -2.47 -15.48
C LEU A 72 -13.87 -3.03 -14.13
N ASN A 73 -14.57 -4.00 -13.54
CA ASN A 73 -14.17 -4.65 -12.30
C ASN A 73 -12.90 -5.52 -12.44
N ASP A 74 -12.53 -5.89 -13.67
CA ASP A 74 -11.29 -6.61 -13.98
C ASP A 74 -10.07 -5.70 -13.84
N PHE A 75 -10.28 -4.41 -13.65
CA PHE A 75 -9.23 -3.45 -13.40
C PHE A 75 -9.22 -2.96 -11.95
N ARG A 76 -8.02 -2.62 -11.49
CA ARG A 76 -7.75 -1.92 -10.23
C ARG A 76 -7.31 -0.50 -10.59
N PRO A 77 -8.12 0.53 -10.28
CA PRO A 77 -7.64 1.90 -10.41
C PRO A 77 -6.56 2.16 -9.34
N ILE A 78 -5.51 2.86 -9.73
CA ILE A 78 -4.47 3.38 -8.84
C ILE A 78 -4.43 4.89 -8.97
N SER A 79 -4.55 5.57 -7.83
CA SER A 79 -4.38 7.01 -7.67
C SER A 79 -2.89 7.38 -7.68
N LEU A 80 -2.44 8.03 -8.74
CA LEU A 80 -1.12 8.63 -8.86
C LEU A 80 -1.14 10.06 -8.31
N VAL A 81 -0.89 10.16 -7.01
CA VAL A 81 -0.80 11.43 -6.27
C VAL A 81 0.60 12.04 -6.36
N GLY A 82 0.67 13.38 -6.27
CA GLY A 82 1.93 14.13 -6.30
C GLY A 82 2.90 13.76 -5.16
N SER A 83 4.20 13.87 -5.42
CA SER A 83 5.25 13.49 -4.45
C SER A 83 5.19 14.28 -3.14
N LEU A 84 4.91 15.58 -3.20
CA LEU A 84 4.69 16.41 -2.01
C LEU A 84 3.57 15.86 -1.13
N TYR A 85 2.43 15.50 -1.73
CA TYR A 85 1.31 14.91 -1.01
C TYR A 85 1.71 13.58 -0.35
N LYS A 86 2.46 12.72 -1.05
CA LYS A 86 3.00 11.48 -0.48
C LYS A 86 3.92 11.73 0.72
N ILE A 87 4.78 12.76 0.65
CA ILE A 87 5.66 13.14 1.76
C ILE A 87 4.82 13.59 2.97
N LEU A 88 3.83 14.44 2.76
CA LEU A 88 2.94 14.92 3.83
C LEU A 88 2.19 13.76 4.49
N VAL A 89 1.55 12.89 3.70
CA VAL A 89 0.86 11.69 4.21
C VAL A 89 1.84 10.77 4.92
N LYS A 90 3.08 10.62 4.45
CA LYS A 90 4.11 9.81 5.13
C LYS A 90 4.49 10.39 6.49
N VAL A 91 4.62 11.71 6.60
CA VAL A 91 4.86 12.39 7.89
C VAL A 91 3.69 12.12 8.85
N LEU A 92 2.45 12.23 8.38
CA LEU A 92 1.26 11.92 9.18
C LEU A 92 1.22 10.46 9.60
N ALA A 93 1.46 9.52 8.68
CA ALA A 93 1.50 8.09 8.98
C ALA A 93 2.60 7.75 10.01
N ASN A 94 3.77 8.38 9.92
CA ASN A 94 4.85 8.18 10.88
C ASN A 94 4.50 8.70 12.28
N ARG A 95 3.71 9.79 12.38
CA ARG A 95 3.18 10.29 13.66
C ARG A 95 2.09 9.37 14.21
N LEU A 96 1.14 8.96 13.36
CA LEU A 96 0.07 8.05 13.75
C LEU A 96 0.62 6.71 14.24
N ARG A 97 1.69 6.22 13.64
CA ARG A 97 2.38 4.99 14.06
C ARG A 97 2.80 4.99 15.54
N LEU A 98 3.07 6.15 16.14
CA LEU A 98 3.46 6.25 17.55
C LEU A 98 2.30 5.98 18.51
N VAL A 99 1.06 6.19 18.07
CA VAL A 99 -0.15 6.10 18.91
C VAL A 99 -1.08 4.97 18.48
N ILE A 100 -0.95 4.47 17.24
CA ILE A 100 -1.87 3.45 16.71
C ILE A 100 -1.86 2.16 17.55
N GLY A 101 -0.73 1.83 18.17
CA GLY A 101 -0.58 0.63 18.98
C GLY A 101 -1.52 0.59 20.19
N SER A 102 -1.89 1.74 20.77
CA SER A 102 -2.84 1.82 21.88
C SER A 102 -4.30 1.92 21.41
N ALA A 103 -4.53 2.16 20.12
CA ALA A 103 -5.87 2.32 19.55
C ALA A 103 -6.41 1.03 18.91
N ILE A 104 -5.56 0.03 18.67
CA ILE A 104 -5.90 -1.22 18.00
C ILE A 104 -5.71 -2.41 18.94
N SER A 105 -6.50 -3.47 18.71
CA SER A 105 -6.36 -4.73 19.44
C SER A 105 -5.00 -5.39 19.20
N GLU A 106 -4.51 -6.16 20.16
CA GLU A 106 -3.34 -7.03 20.01
C GLU A 106 -3.53 -8.09 18.92
N SER A 107 -4.77 -8.52 18.69
CA SER A 107 -5.12 -9.48 17.64
C SER A 107 -5.02 -8.93 16.21
N GLN A 108 -4.88 -7.61 16.03
CA GLN A 108 -4.74 -7.01 14.71
C GLN A 108 -3.27 -7.05 14.25
N THR A 109 -2.93 -7.98 13.38
CA THR A 109 -1.53 -8.25 12.98
C THR A 109 -1.13 -7.58 11.66
N ALA A 110 -2.06 -7.34 10.75
CA ALA A 110 -1.76 -6.75 9.44
C ALA A 110 -1.45 -5.25 9.51
N PHE A 111 -0.45 -4.80 8.75
CA PHE A 111 -0.05 -3.39 8.58
C PHE A 111 0.42 -2.67 9.87
N VAL A 112 0.69 -3.41 10.95
CA VAL A 112 1.23 -2.86 12.19
C VAL A 112 2.73 -3.12 12.25
N LYS A 113 3.50 -2.10 12.65
CA LYS A 113 4.95 -2.26 12.82
C LYS A 113 5.22 -3.34 13.88
N ASP A 114 6.22 -4.17 13.63
CA ASP A 114 6.69 -5.21 14.55
C ASP A 114 5.68 -6.36 14.80
N ARG A 115 4.58 -6.44 14.04
CA ARG A 115 3.66 -7.59 13.99
C ARG A 115 3.75 -8.29 12.63
N LYS A 116 3.74 -9.62 12.61
CA LYS A 116 3.87 -10.41 11.38
C LYS A 116 2.52 -11.05 11.02
N ILE A 117 2.30 -11.23 9.72
CA ILE A 117 1.09 -11.92 9.22
C ILE A 117 0.98 -13.36 9.75
N LEU A 118 2.12 -14.01 9.98
CA LEU A 118 2.19 -15.37 10.52
C LEU A 118 1.69 -15.46 11.96
N ASP A 119 1.81 -14.38 12.75
CA ASP A 119 1.35 -14.37 14.14
C ASP A 119 -0.16 -14.62 14.21
N GLY A 120 -0.93 -14.00 13.30
CA GLY A 120 -2.38 -14.20 13.23
C GLY A 120 -2.77 -15.62 12.78
N ILE A 121 -1.98 -16.22 11.88
CA ILE A 121 -2.19 -17.61 11.43
C ILE A 121 -1.91 -18.59 12.57
N LEU A 122 -0.87 -18.35 13.36
CA LEU A 122 -0.53 -19.19 14.51
C LEU A 122 -1.64 -19.17 15.56
N ILE A 123 -2.11 -17.98 15.95
CA ILE A 123 -3.20 -17.83 16.92
C ILE A 123 -4.46 -18.58 16.46
N ALA A 124 -4.83 -18.45 15.18
CA ALA A 124 -5.99 -19.16 14.63
C ALA A 124 -5.82 -20.68 14.67
N ASN A 125 -4.62 -21.18 14.35
CA ASN A 125 -4.32 -22.61 14.39
C ASN A 125 -4.37 -23.17 15.82
N GLU A 126 -3.80 -22.47 16.79
CA GLU A 126 -3.81 -22.88 18.20
C GLU A 126 -5.24 -22.91 18.77
N ALA A 127 -6.07 -21.91 18.44
CA ALA A 127 -7.47 -21.87 18.85
C ALA A 127 -8.28 -23.07 18.30
N VAL A 128 -8.03 -23.46 17.05
CA VAL A 128 -8.67 -24.64 16.43
C VAL A 128 -8.16 -25.93 17.07
N ASP A 129 -6.86 -26.07 17.26
CA ASP A 129 -6.24 -27.25 17.86
C ASP A 129 -6.72 -27.46 19.31
N GLU A 130 -6.83 -26.39 20.10
CA GLU A 130 -7.37 -26.44 21.45
C GLU A 130 -8.83 -26.92 21.48
N ALA A 131 -9.68 -26.40 20.59
CA ALA A 131 -11.08 -26.81 20.51
C ALA A 131 -11.20 -28.30 20.15
N CYS A 132 -10.40 -28.76 19.19
CA CYS A 132 -10.32 -30.17 18.77
C CYS A 132 -9.90 -31.08 19.93
N LYS A 133 -8.81 -30.73 20.65
CA LYS A 133 -8.32 -31.50 21.81
C LYS A 133 -9.36 -31.61 22.92
N ASN A 134 -10.10 -30.54 23.15
CA ASN A 134 -11.12 -30.48 24.19
C ASN A 134 -12.51 -30.98 23.72
N LYS A 135 -12.63 -31.47 22.48
CA LYS A 135 -13.89 -31.91 21.86
C LYS A 135 -15.00 -30.87 21.96
N LYS A 136 -14.64 -29.59 21.86
CA LYS A 136 -15.58 -28.48 21.83
C LYS A 136 -16.07 -28.27 20.41
N GLU A 137 -17.37 -28.04 20.25
CA GLU A 137 -17.91 -27.58 18.97
C GLU A 137 -17.35 -26.19 18.66
N LEU A 138 -16.84 -26.00 17.44
CA LEU A 138 -16.23 -24.77 16.97
C LEU A 138 -16.93 -24.27 15.72
N MET A 139 -17.19 -22.96 15.67
CA MET A 139 -17.66 -22.26 14.48
C MET A 139 -16.63 -21.20 14.09
N LEU A 140 -16.15 -21.23 12.85
CA LEU A 140 -15.24 -20.22 12.30
C LEU A 140 -16.01 -19.30 11.35
N PHE A 141 -15.89 -17.99 11.58
CA PHE A 141 -16.49 -16.98 10.72
C PHE A 141 -15.40 -16.23 9.95
N LYS A 142 -15.42 -16.37 8.62
CA LYS A 142 -14.52 -15.64 7.72
C LYS A 142 -15.28 -14.48 7.10
N VAL A 143 -14.80 -13.27 7.36
CA VAL A 143 -15.36 -12.02 6.83
C VAL A 143 -14.34 -11.36 5.92
N ASP A 144 -14.82 -10.80 4.82
CA ASP A 144 -14.04 -9.93 3.94
C ASP A 144 -14.85 -8.68 3.58
N PHE A 145 -14.18 -7.56 3.38
CA PHE A 145 -14.80 -6.29 3.02
C PHE A 145 -14.58 -6.00 1.54
N GLU A 146 -15.66 -5.93 0.77
CA GLU A 146 -15.55 -5.46 -0.61
C GLU A 146 -15.14 -3.98 -0.63
N LYS A 147 -14.03 -3.68 -1.32
CA LYS A 147 -13.53 -2.30 -1.51
C LYS A 147 -13.39 -1.51 -0.20
N ALA A 148 -12.79 -2.12 0.82
CA ALA A 148 -12.65 -1.54 2.16
C ALA A 148 -12.17 -0.07 2.23
N TYR A 149 -11.33 0.39 1.30
CA TYR A 149 -10.86 1.78 1.26
C TYR A 149 -11.86 2.76 0.64
N ASP A 150 -12.77 2.28 -0.20
CA ASP A 150 -13.78 3.09 -0.90
C ASP A 150 -15.06 3.26 -0.08
N SER A 151 -15.19 2.54 1.04
CA SER A 151 -16.41 2.46 1.87
C SER A 151 -16.25 3.09 3.26
N ILE A 152 -15.28 4.00 3.42
CA ILE A 152 -15.07 4.74 4.68
C ILE A 152 -15.93 6.01 4.64
N ASP A 153 -16.83 6.17 5.61
CA ASP A 153 -17.66 7.36 5.83
C ASP A 153 -16.99 8.40 6.75
#